data_AF-A0AAW2Y278-F1
#
_entry.id   AF-A0AAW2Y278-F1
#
_cell.length_a   1.000
_cell.length_b   1.000
_cell.length_c   1.000
_cell.angle_alpha   90.00
_cell.angle_beta   90.00
_cell.angle_gamma   90.00
#
_symmetry.space_group_name_H-M   'P 1'
#
loop_
_entity.id
_entity.type
_entity.pdbx_description
1 polymer ?
#
loop_
_entity_poly.entity_id
_entity_poly.type
_entity_poly.pdbx_seq_one_letter_code
_entity_poly.pdbx_strand_id
1 'polypeptide(L)' 'MIALSFVRKGSDLVEVRKLLGEHAKSILLMSKVENQEGVANFDEILANSDAFMVARGDLGMEIPN' A
#
# COMPACT_ATOMS: atom_id res chain seq x y z
N MET A 1 3.89 9.16 9.83
CA MET A 1 3.83 8.07 8.84
C MET A 1 2.63 7.19 9.19
N ILE A 2 1.86 6.77 8.20
CA ILE A 2 0.75 5.83 8.33
C ILE A 2 1.09 4.60 7.46
N ALA A 3 1.00 3.41 8.03
CA ALA A 3 1.12 2.16 7.28
C ALA A 3 -0.29 1.66 6.93
N LEU A 4 -0.55 1.48 5.64
CA LEU A 4 -1.82 1.00 5.12
C LEU A 4 -1.72 -0.52 4.91
N SER A 5 -2.53 -1.28 5.65
CA SER A 5 -2.66 -2.73 5.47
C SER A 5 -3.54 -3.05 4.27
N PHE A 6 -3.29 -4.20 3.64
CA PHE A 6 -4.05 -4.77 2.54
C PHE A 6 -4.22 -3.84 1.33
N VAL A 7 -3.18 -3.07 0.99
CA VAL A 7 -3.20 -2.24 -0.22
C VAL A 7 -3.20 -3.14 -1.46
N ARG A 8 -4.14 -2.86 -2.37
CA ARG A 8 -4.36 -3.67 -3.58
C ARG A 8 -4.21 -2.88 -4.86
N LYS A 9 -4.42 -1.56 -4.81
CA LYS A 9 -4.40 -0.66 -5.98
C LYS A 9 -3.72 0.65 -5.63
N GLY A 10 -3.16 1.34 -6.62
CA GLY A 10 -2.62 2.69 -6.42
C GLY A 10 -3.70 3.70 -6.04
N SER A 11 -4.94 3.48 -6.51
CA SER A 11 -6.11 4.29 -6.14
C SER A 11 -6.36 4.34 -4.63
N ASP A 12 -6.04 3.29 -3.88
CA ASP A 12 -6.21 3.25 -2.43
C ASP A 12 -5.41 4.37 -1.74
N LEU A 13 -4.21 4.66 -2.25
CA LEU A 13 -3.31 5.71 -1.74
C LEU A 13 -3.84 7.09 -2.11
N VAL A 14 -4.36 7.24 -3.33
CA VAL A 14 -4.96 8.49 -3.80
C VAL A 14 -6.17 8.86 -2.94
N GLU A 15 -7.02 7.88 -2.62
CA GLU A 15 -8.17 8.08 -1.73
C GLU A 15 -7.76 8.48 -0.32
N VAL A 16 -6.74 7.81 0.25
CA VAL A 16 -6.21 8.17 1.58
C VAL A 16 -5.60 9.57 1.57
N ARG A 17 -4.82 9.94 0.54
CA ARG A 17 -4.29 11.31 0.42
C ARG A 17 -5.41 12.34 0.34
N LYS A 18 -6.47 12.06 -0.41
CA LYS A 18 -7.64 12.93 -0.50
C LYS A 18 -8.35 13.07 0.85
N LEU A 19 -8.48 11.97 1.60
CA LEU A 19 -9.07 11.96 2.94
C LEU A 19 -8.25 12.77 3.95
N LEU A 20 -6.92 12.68 3.87
CA LEU A 20 -6.00 13.43 4.73
C LEU A 20 -5.96 14.93 4.40
N GLY A 21 -6.33 15.33 3.19
CA GLY A 21 -6.36 16.73 2.76
C GLY A 21 -5.01 17.42 2.96
N GLU A 22 -5.01 18.57 3.62
CA GLU A 22 -3.79 19.34 3.90
C GLU A 22 -2.76 18.59 4.75
N HIS A 23 -3.20 17.63 5.58
CA HIS A 23 -2.29 16.80 6.38
C HIS A 23 -1.47 15.83 5.54
N ALA A 24 -1.90 15.52 4.31
CA ALA A 24 -1.15 14.65 3.40
C ALA A 24 0.23 15.23 3.00
N LYS A 25 0.46 16.53 3.24
CA LYS A 25 1.75 17.19 2.99
C LYS A 25 2.85 16.79 3.98
N SER A 26 2.48 16.34 5.18
CA SER A 26 3.43 15.98 6.24
C SER A 26 3.36 14.51 6.66
N ILE A 27 2.26 13.82 6.32
CA ILE A 27 2.07 12.41 6.63
C ILE A 27 2.52 11.55 5.45
N LEU A 28 3.60 10.78 5.66
CA LEU A 28 4.04 9.75 4.73
C LEU A 28 3.12 8.53 4.77
N LEU A 29 2.79 7.96 3.61
CA LEU A 29 2.03 6.74 3.44
C LEU A 29 2.94 5.57 3.05
N MET A 30 2.92 4.52 3.87
CA MET A 30 3.59 3.26 3.58
C MET A 30 2.57 2.21 3.15
N SER A 31 2.75 1.64 1.97
CA SER A 31 1.90 0.55 1.49
C SER A 31 2.42 -0.80 1.98
N LYS A 32 1.54 -1.58 2.60
CA LYS A 32 1.80 -2.98 2.93
C LYS A 32 1.10 -3.87 1.92
N VAL A 33 1.89 -4.54 1.08
CA VAL A 33 1.38 -5.56 0.15
C VAL A 33 1.39 -6.91 0.85
N GLU A 34 0.19 -7.48 0.97
CA GLU A 34 -0.13 -8.64 1.81
C GLU A 34 -0.83 -9.76 1.04
N ASN A 35 -1.19 -9.55 -0.23
CA ASN A 35 -1.90 -10.53 -1.05
C ASN A 35 -1.45 -10.50 -2.53
N GLN A 36 -1.93 -11.47 -3.33
CA GLN A 36 -1.55 -11.58 -4.74
C GLN A 36 -1.98 -10.38 -5.59
N GLU A 37 -3.14 -9.77 -5.30
CA GLU A 37 -3.61 -8.59 -6.04
C GLU A 37 -2.66 -7.40 -5.86
N GLY A 38 -2.21 -7.14 -4.63
CA GLY A 38 -1.22 -6.10 -4.36
C GLY A 38 0.14 -6.37 -5.00
N VAL A 39 0.54 -7.64 -5.15
CA VAL A 39 1.75 -8.01 -5.90
C VAL A 39 1.56 -7.76 -7.40
N ALA A 40 0.41 -8.13 -7.96
CA ALA A 40 0.10 -7.93 -9.38
C ALA A 40 0.05 -6.44 -9.76
N ASN A 41 -0.42 -5.58 -8.85
CA ASN A 41 -0.52 -4.14 -9.04
C ASN A 41 0.66 -3.35 -8.43
N PHE A 42 1.79 -4.02 -8.15
CA PHE A 42 2.92 -3.44 -7.42
C PHE A 42 3.40 -2.10 -8.01
N ASP A 43 3.54 -2.00 -9.32
CA ASP A 43 4.07 -0.80 -9.97
C ASP A 43 3.18 0.43 -9.73
N GLU A 44 1.85 0.26 -9.78
CA GLU A 44 0.89 1.34 -9.51
C GLU A 44 0.89 1.74 -8.04
N ILE A 45 1.00 0.76 -7.14
CA ILE A 45 1.08 1.01 -5.69
C ILE A 45 2.37 1.75 -5.36
N LEU A 46 3.51 1.31 -5.89
CA LEU A 46 4.81 1.92 -5.66
C LEU A 46 4.82 3.37 -6.13
N ALA A 47 4.26 3.67 -7.31
CA ALA A 47 4.19 5.03 -7.84
C ALA A 47 3.40 6.01 -6.96
N ASN A 48 2.47 5.52 -6.13
CA ASN A 48 1.64 6.34 -5.25
C ASN A 48 2.05 6.29 -3.77
N SER A 49 3.07 5.51 -3.42
CA SER A 49 3.53 5.28 -2.05
C SER A 49 4.74 6.14 -1.70
N ASP A 50 4.86 6.58 -0.45
CA ASP A 50 6.10 7.21 0.05
C ASP A 50 7.11 6.18 0.55
N ALA A 51 6.61 5.02 0.99
CA ALA A 51 7.40 3.87 1.38
C ALA A 51 6.65 2.57 1.05
N PHE A 52 7.39 1.48 0.92
CA PHE A 52 6.83 0.18 0.56
C PHE A 52 7.28 -0.90 1.55
N MET A 53 6.36 -1.80 1.92
CA MET A 53 6.61 -2.95 2.78
C MET A 53 6.06 -4.23 2.13
N VAL A 54 6.94 -5.23 1.98
CA VAL A 54 6.53 -6.62 1.66
C VAL A 54 6.22 -7.33 2.98
N ALA A 55 4.95 -7.52 3.29
CA ALA A 55 4.52 -8.22 4.48
C ALA A 55 4.55 -9.74 4.23
N ARG A 56 5.75 -10.32 4.28
CA ARG A 56 5.99 -11.74 3.93
C ARG A 56 5.18 -12.75 4.74
N GLY A 57 4.80 -12.41 5.98
CA GLY A 57 3.97 -13.27 6.83
C GLY A 57 2.57 -13.45 6.24
N ASP A 58 1.87 -12.35 6.01
CA ASP A 58 0.53 -12.35 5.41
C ASP A 58 0.57 -12.82 3.96
N LEU A 59 1.54 -12.34 3.18
CA LEU A 59 1.70 -12.74 1.78
C LEU A 59 1.99 -14.24 1.64
N GLY A 60 2.75 -14.82 2.57
CA GLY A 60 3.05 -16.26 2.58
C GLY A 60 1.83 -17.14 2.90
N MET A 61 0.77 -16.58 3.50
CA MET A 61 -0.50 -17.29 3.69
C MET A 61 -1.34 -17.32 2.40
N GLU A 62 -1.15 -16.34 1.51
CA GLU A 62 -1.91 -16.14 0.26
C GLU A 62 -1.24 -16.76 -0.99
N ILE A 63 0.06 -17.03 -0.94
CA ILE A 63 0.80 -17.69 -2.02
C ILE A 63 0.78 -19.21 -1.76
N PRO A 64 0.12 -20.02 -2.61
CA PRO A 64 0.15 -21.46 -2.47
C PRO A 64 1.58 -22.00 -2.69
N ASN A 65 1.93 -23.05 -1.95
CA ASN A 65 3.17 -23.81 -2.12
C ASN A 65 3.19 -24.60 -3.44
#